data_AF-A0A7X3ZJZ8-F1
#
_entry.id   AF-A0A7X3ZJZ8-F1
#
_cell.length_a   1.000
_cell.length_b   1.000
_cell.length_c   1.000
_cell.angle_alpha   90.00
_cell.angle_beta   90.00
_cell.angle_gamma   90.00
#
_symmetry.space_group_name_H-M   'P 1'
#
loop_
_entity.id
_entity.type
_entity.pdbx_description
1 polymer ?
#
loop_
_entity_poly.entity_id
_entity_poly.type
_entity_poly.pdbx_seq_one_letter_code
_entity_poly.pdbx_strand_id
1 'polypeptide(L)'
;MGRIVKKMKNNSGIIRKFIVLVILLSVLIFLSAFGLYIFEKDAQPDTFGSFSSALLVIFLTIFTVGYSDLSLITPGGQFIIMVTPIICYLIVVAGIISVFLSSVKIRNISEKNTSEKI
;
A
#
# COMPACT_ATOMS: atom_id res chain seq x y z
N MET A 1 3.46 38.95 -2.90
CA MET A 1 2.92 37.68 -3.45
C MET A 1 3.88 36.48 -3.39
N GLY A 2 5.21 36.61 -3.61
CA GLY A 2 6.11 35.45 -3.81
C GLY A 2 6.40 34.51 -2.62
N ARG A 3 6.09 34.88 -1.38
CA ARG A 3 6.37 34.03 -0.19
C ARG A 3 5.39 32.85 -0.03
N ILE A 4 4.15 33.01 -0.50
CA ILE A 4 3.09 31.98 -0.36
C ILE A 4 3.35 30.82 -1.34
N VAL A 5 3.78 31.13 -2.56
CA VAL A 5 4.06 30.12 -3.61
C VAL A 5 5.24 29.21 -3.23
N LYS A 6 6.27 29.76 -2.56
CA LYS A 6 7.45 28.97 -2.15
C LYS A 6 7.14 28.00 -1.01
N LYS A 7 6.15 28.30 -0.16
CA LYS A 7 5.68 27.40 0.91
C LYS A 7 4.93 26.18 0.35
N MET A 8 4.25 26.31 -0.81
CA MET A 8 3.64 25.18 -1.52
C MET A 8 4.66 24.28 -2.23
N LYS A 9 5.79 24.82 -2.72
CA LYS A 9 6.82 24.03 -3.42
C LYS A 9 7.48 22.96 -2.51
N ASN A 10 7.50 23.19 -1.19
CA ASN A 10 8.10 22.27 -0.22
C ASN A 10 7.22 21.05 0.13
N ASN A 11 5.91 21.08 -0.16
CA ASN A 11 5.00 19.96 0.12
C ASN A 11 5.09 18.83 -0.92
N SER A 12 5.72 19.10 -2.07
CA SER A 12 5.88 18.16 -3.18
C SER A 12 6.63 16.88 -2.77
N GLY A 13 7.55 16.96 -1.81
CA GLY A 13 8.32 15.80 -1.33
C GLY A 13 7.47 14.78 -0.57
N ILE A 14 6.50 15.22 0.22
CA ILE A 14 5.60 14.34 0.98
C ILE A 14 4.59 13.69 0.04
N ILE A 15 4.01 14.47 -0.87
CA ILE A 15 3.06 14.00 -1.87
C ILE A 15 3.71 12.92 -2.76
N ARG A 16 4.97 13.13 -3.18
CA ARG A 16 5.71 12.14 -3.97
C ARG A 16 5.92 10.82 -3.21
N LYS A 17 6.25 10.87 -1.91
CA LYS A 17 6.39 9.67 -1.09
C LYS A 17 5.07 8.90 -0.96
N PHE A 18 3.96 9.63 -0.81
CA PHE A 18 2.63 9.03 -0.74
C PHE A 18 2.24 8.36 -2.06
N ILE A 19 2.48 9.02 -3.20
CA ILE A 19 2.23 8.44 -4.53
C ILE A 19 3.02 7.15 -4.72
N VAL A 20 4.31 7.13 -4.36
CA VAL A 20 5.15 5.93 -4.46
C VAL A 20 4.60 4.79 -3.59
N LEU A 21 4.14 5.10 -2.37
CA LEU A 21 3.54 4.12 -1.46
C LEU A 21 2.28 3.48 -2.08
N VAL A 22 1.38 4.30 -2.62
CA VAL A 22 0.13 3.83 -3.26
C VAL A 22 0.42 2.97 -4.48
N ILE A 23 1.38 3.38 -5.32
CA ILE A 23 1.78 2.58 -6.50
C ILE A 23 2.36 1.23 -6.05
N LEU A 24 3.24 1.22 -5.04
CA LEU A 24 3.83 -0.01 -4.52
C LEU A 24 2.75 -0.97 -3.98
N LEU A 25 1.79 -0.46 -3.21
CA LEU A 25 0.66 -1.23 -2.69
C LEU A 25 -0.21 -1.79 -3.83
N SER A 26 -0.52 -0.96 -4.83
CA SER A 26 -1.30 -1.41 -5.99
C SER A 26 -0.60 -2.53 -6.74
N VAL A 27 0.70 -2.40 -7.02
CA VAL A 27 1.49 -3.45 -7.68
C VAL A 27 1.50 -4.74 -6.87
N LEU A 28 1.65 -4.66 -5.55
CA LEU A 28 1.63 -5.84 -4.67
C LEU A 28 0.26 -6.56 -4.73
N ILE A 29 -0.84 -5.80 -4.69
CA ILE A 29 -2.20 -6.35 -4.80
C ILE A 29 -2.39 -7.08 -6.13
N PHE A 30 -1.99 -6.44 -7.24
CA PHE A 30 -2.09 -7.04 -8.57
C PHE A 30 -1.23 -8.31 -8.70
N LEU A 31 -0.02 -8.29 -8.15
CA LEU A 31 0.89 -9.43 -8.17
C LEU A 31 0.33 -10.61 -7.35
N SER A 32 -0.20 -10.34 -6.15
CA SER A 32 -0.85 -11.36 -5.32
C SER A 32 -2.09 -11.94 -5.99
N ALA A 33 -2.94 -11.10 -6.60
CA ALA A 33 -4.13 -11.55 -7.30
C ALA A 33 -3.78 -12.39 -8.55
N PHE A 34 -2.72 -12.04 -9.26
CA PHE A 34 -2.24 -12.81 -10.40
C PHE A 34 -1.66 -14.16 -9.97
N GLY A 35 -0.86 -14.17 -8.90
CA GLY A 35 -0.37 -15.42 -8.30
C GLY A 35 -1.54 -16.32 -7.87
N LEU A 36 -2.53 -15.74 -7.18
CA LEU A 36 -3.72 -16.45 -6.74
C LEU A 36 -4.50 -17.06 -7.91
N TYR A 37 -4.69 -16.28 -8.99
CA TYR A 37 -5.37 -16.73 -10.19
C TYR A 37 -4.66 -17.92 -10.83
N ILE A 38 -3.33 -17.90 -10.95
CA ILE A 38 -2.58 -19.02 -11.55
C ILE A 38 -2.74 -20.30 -10.72
N PHE A 39 -2.65 -20.21 -9.39
CA PHE A 39 -2.72 -21.39 -8.54
C PHE A 39 -4.14 -21.96 -8.42
N GLU A 40 -5.17 -21.11 -8.31
CA GLU A 40 -6.54 -21.55 -8.06
C GLU A 40 -7.35 -21.79 -9.34
N LYS A 41 -6.96 -21.22 -10.49
CA LYS A 41 -7.70 -21.41 -11.76
C LYS A 41 -7.81 -22.88 -12.15
N ASP A 42 -6.73 -23.65 -11.98
CA ASP A 42 -6.69 -25.05 -12.38
C ASP A 42 -7.39 -25.96 -11.36
N ALA A 43 -7.44 -25.55 -10.09
CA ALA A 43 -8.04 -26.33 -9.00
C ALA A 43 -9.55 -26.09 -8.86
N GLN A 44 -10.03 -24.85 -9.07
CA GLN A 44 -11.43 -24.48 -8.93
C GLN A 44 -11.87 -23.48 -10.02
N PRO A 45 -12.00 -23.93 -11.28
CA PRO A 45 -12.31 -23.08 -12.42
C PRO A 45 -13.71 -22.43 -12.35
N ASP A 46 -14.67 -23.06 -11.68
CA ASP A 46 -16.05 -22.54 -11.55
C ASP A 46 -16.12 -21.26 -10.71
N THR A 47 -15.18 -21.06 -9.77
CA THR A 47 -15.18 -19.94 -8.83
C THR A 47 -14.08 -18.93 -9.14
N PHE A 48 -12.92 -19.39 -9.59
CA PHE A 48 -11.76 -18.56 -9.96
C PHE A 48 -11.58 -18.40 -11.47
N GLY A 49 -12.61 -18.68 -12.28
CA GLY A 49 -12.54 -18.60 -13.75
C GLY A 49 -12.17 -17.22 -14.30
N SER A 50 -12.38 -16.14 -13.53
CA SER A 50 -12.03 -14.77 -13.92
C SER A 50 -10.97 -14.15 -13.01
N PHE A 51 -10.06 -13.37 -13.60
CA PHE A 51 -9.03 -12.63 -12.85
C PHE A 51 -9.64 -11.66 -11.82
N SER A 52 -10.80 -11.08 -12.13
CA SER A 52 -11.54 -10.19 -11.24
C SER A 52 -11.96 -10.86 -9.93
N SER A 53 -12.32 -12.15 -9.96
CA SER A 53 -12.64 -12.90 -8.74
C SER A 53 -11.44 -12.98 -7.79
N ALA A 54 -10.24 -13.26 -8.34
CA ALA A 54 -9.01 -13.32 -7.56
C ALA A 54 -8.62 -11.94 -6.99
N LEU A 55 -8.79 -10.86 -7.77
CA LEU A 55 -8.58 -9.50 -7.30
C LEU A 55 -9.51 -9.14 -6.14
N LEU A 56 -10.80 -9.48 -6.24
CA LEU A 56 -11.76 -9.22 -5.18
C LEU A 56 -11.38 -9.95 -3.89
N VAL A 57 -11.04 -11.24 -3.96
CA VAL A 57 -10.60 -12.02 -2.80
C VAL A 57 -9.42 -11.34 -2.10
N ILE A 58 -8.36 -11.01 -2.85
CA ILE A 58 -7.19 -10.33 -2.28
C ILE A 58 -7.56 -8.98 -1.66
N PHE A 59 -8.39 -8.20 -2.35
CA PHE A 59 -8.84 -6.90 -1.85
C PHE A 59 -9.58 -7.04 -0.52
N LEU A 60 -10.57 -7.94 -0.46
CA LEU A 60 -11.38 -8.19 0.74
C LEU A 60 -10.56 -8.77 1.89
N THR A 61 -9.56 -9.60 1.61
CA THR A 61 -8.59 -10.10 2.61
C THR A 61 -7.79 -8.95 3.22
N ILE A 62 -7.30 -8.02 2.39
CA ILE A 62 -6.53 -6.86 2.87
C ILE A 62 -7.40 -5.94 3.73
N PHE A 63 -8.66 -5.76 3.34
CA PHE A 63 -9.66 -5.04 4.14
C PHE A 63 -10.19 -5.84 5.33
N THR A 64 -9.66 -7.04 5.58
CA THR A 64 -10.03 -7.94 6.68
C THR A 64 -11.52 -8.34 6.68
N VAL A 65 -12.22 -8.18 5.56
CA VAL A 65 -13.62 -8.61 5.41
C VAL A 65 -13.69 -10.13 5.38
N GLY A 66 -12.81 -10.76 4.60
CA GLY A 66 -12.64 -12.21 4.56
C GLY A 66 -13.94 -12.96 4.23
N TYR A 67 -14.39 -12.91 2.98
CA TYR A 67 -15.55 -13.67 2.52
C TYR A 67 -15.30 -15.19 2.64
N SER A 68 -16.19 -15.89 3.32
CA SER A 68 -16.09 -17.33 3.55
C SER A 68 -16.57 -18.19 2.37
N ASP A 69 -17.28 -17.60 1.42
CA ASP A 69 -17.77 -18.26 0.20
C ASP A 69 -16.65 -18.53 -0.82
N LEU A 70 -15.52 -17.82 -0.72
CA LEU A 70 -14.37 -17.97 -1.62
C LEU A 70 -13.20 -18.58 -0.84
N SER A 71 -13.29 -19.88 -0.57
CA SER A 71 -12.26 -20.65 0.13
C SER A 71 -11.23 -21.23 -0.85
N LEU A 72 -9.97 -21.23 -0.44
CA LEU A 72 -8.85 -21.65 -1.28
C LEU A 72 -8.46 -23.08 -0.95
N ILE A 73 -8.42 -23.92 -1.96
CA ILE A 73 -8.13 -25.34 -1.82
C ILE A 73 -6.63 -25.57 -2.00
N THR A 74 -5.94 -24.73 -2.76
CA THR A 74 -4.52 -24.92 -3.02
C THR A 74 -3.63 -24.39 -1.89
N PRO A 75 -2.58 -25.12 -1.51
CA PRO A 75 -1.63 -24.65 -0.50
C PRO A 75 -0.87 -23.39 -0.97
N GLY A 76 -0.67 -23.23 -2.29
CA GLY A 76 -0.07 -22.02 -2.87
C GLY A 76 -0.96 -20.79 -2.67
N GLY A 77 -2.26 -20.90 -2.93
CA GLY A 77 -3.22 -19.82 -2.73
C GLY A 77 -3.37 -19.43 -1.26
N GLN A 78 -3.45 -20.42 -0.37
CA GLN A 78 -3.50 -20.20 1.09
C GLN A 78 -2.28 -19.42 1.60
N PHE A 79 -1.08 -19.77 1.10
CA PHE A 79 0.15 -19.05 1.48
C PHE A 79 0.11 -17.58 1.02
N ILE A 80 -0.35 -17.32 -0.21
CA ILE A 80 -0.48 -15.95 -0.74
C ILE A 80 -1.43 -15.12 0.12
N ILE A 81 -2.59 -15.66 0.49
CA ILE A 81 -3.58 -14.97 1.32
C ILE A 81 -3.10 -14.73 2.74
N MET A 82 -2.30 -15.64 3.29
CA MET A 82 -1.71 -15.46 4.62
C MET A 82 -0.65 -14.35 4.63
N VAL A 83 0.23 -14.33 3.62
CA VAL A 83 1.41 -13.45 3.60
C VAL A 83 1.11 -12.05 3.05
N THR A 84 0.24 -11.93 2.05
CA THR A 84 -0.11 -10.65 1.41
C THR A 84 -0.55 -9.56 2.39
N PRO A 85 -1.55 -9.76 3.28
CA PRO A 85 -2.01 -8.74 4.20
C PRO A 85 -0.93 -8.33 5.22
N ILE A 86 -0.07 -9.26 5.65
CA ILE A 86 1.05 -8.98 6.56
C ILE A 86 2.01 -8.00 5.91
N ILE A 87 2.45 -8.28 4.68
CA ILE A 87 3.37 -7.40 3.94
C ILE A 87 2.71 -6.04 3.66
N CYS A 88 1.44 -6.05 3.26
CA CYS A 88 0.67 -4.84 2.96
C CYS A 88 0.62 -3.91 4.18
N TYR A 89 0.28 -4.46 5.36
CA TYR A 89 0.23 -3.69 6.61
C TYR A 89 1.60 -3.14 7.01
N LEU A 90 2.67 -3.93 6.88
CA LEU A 90 4.04 -3.47 7.17
C LEU A 90 4.45 -2.30 6.29
N ILE A 91 4.14 -2.35 4.99
CA ILE A 91 4.41 -1.26 4.04
C ILE A 91 3.65 0.00 4.44
N VAL A 92 2.36 -0.11 4.78
CA VAL A 92 1.54 1.03 5.20
C VAL A 92 2.09 1.67 6.48
N VAL A 93 2.37 0.86 7.51
CA VAL A 93 2.89 1.36 8.79
C VAL A 93 4.24 2.05 8.60
N ALA A 94 5.17 1.42 7.88
CA ALA A 94 6.46 2.01 7.57
C ALA A 94 6.32 3.31 6.75
N GLY A 95 5.39 3.34 5.80
CA GLY A 95 5.07 4.51 4.98
C GLY A 95 4.59 5.69 5.82
N ILE A 96 3.66 5.46 6.75
CA ILE A 96 3.13 6.47 7.66
C ILE A 96 4.24 7.05 8.55
N ILE A 97 5.05 6.18 9.16
CA ILE A 97 6.19 6.59 10.01
C ILE A 97 7.18 7.46 9.22
N SER A 98 7.49 7.08 7.98
CA SER A 98 8.39 7.84 7.11
C SER A 98 7.88 9.25 6.80
N VAL A 99 6.57 9.38 6.55
CA VAL A 99 5.93 10.68 6.31
C VAL A 99 5.97 11.55 7.57
N PHE A 100 5.69 10.98 8.74
CA PHE A 100 5.73 11.70 10.01
C PHE A 100 7.13 12.22 10.35
N LEU A 101 8.15 11.36 10.25
CA LEU A 101 9.55 11.75 10.50
C LEU A 101 10.02 12.84 9.54
N SER A 102 9.62 12.77 8.27
CA SER A 102 9.92 13.81 7.28
C SER A 102 9.32 15.16 7.69
N SER A 103 8.11 15.14 8.25
CA SER A 103 7.38 16.33 8.69
C SER A 103 8.02 16.95 9.95
N VAL A 104 8.50 16.12 10.88
CA VAL A 104 9.25 16.58 12.07
C VAL A 104 10.60 17.19 11.67
N LYS A 105 11.34 16.56 10.75
CA LYS A 105 12.63 17.07 10.27
C LYS A 105 12.52 18.46 9.63
N ILE A 106 11.47 18.68 8.82
CA ILE A 106 11.22 19.99 8.18
C ILE A 106 10.92 21.07 9.23
N ARG A 107 10.16 20.75 10.28
CA ARG A 107 9.87 21.69 11.38
C ARG A 107 11.12 22.12 12.14
N ASN A 108 11.95 21.17 12.56
CA ASN A 108 13.19 21.47 13.31
C ASN A 108 14.17 22.34 12.50
N ILE A 109 14.24 22.16 11.17
CA ILE A 109 15.06 23.00 10.29
C ILE A 109 14.49 24.43 10.19
N SER A 110 13.16 24.59 10.18
CA SER A 110 12.53 25.91 10.14
C SER A 110 12.76 26.71 11.42
N GLU A 111 12.76 26.05 12.58
CA GLU A 111 13.01 26.70 13.87
C GLU A 111 14.46 27.21 13.96
N LYS A 112 15.46 26.36 13.63
CA LYS A 112 16.88 26.77 13.64
C LYS A 112 17.17 27.97 12.75
N ASN A 113 16.60 28.01 11.53
CA ASN A 113 16.78 29.13 10.61
C ASN A 113 16.14 30.45 11.07
N THR A 114 15.19 30.38 12.02
CA THR A 114 14.56 31.57 12.59
C THR A 114 15.40 32.12 13.74
N SER A 115 16.00 31.26 14.55
CA SER A 115 16.90 31.64 15.64
C SER A 115 18.23 32.24 15.17
N GLU A 116 18.71 31.92 13.98
CA GLU A 116 19.96 32.47 13.41
C GLU A 116 19.78 33.89 12.80
N LYS A 117 18.53 34.35 12.64
CA LYS A 117 18.20 35.65 12.04
C LYS A 117 17.83 36.73 13.07
N ILE A 118 17.84 36.39 14.35
CA ILE A 118 17.61 37.30 15.49
C ILE A 118 18.96 37.58 16.13
#